data_AF-A0A938S518-F1
#
_entry.id   AF-A0A938S518-F1
#
_cell.length_a   1.000
_cell.length_b   1.000
_cell.length_c   1.000
_cell.angle_alpha   90.00
_cell.angle_beta   90.00
_cell.angle_gamma   90.00
#
_symmetry.space_group_name_H-M   'P 1'
#
loop_
_entity.id
_entity.type
_entity.pdbx_description
1 polymer ?
#
loop_
_entity_poly.entity_id
_entity_poly.type
_entity_poly.pdbx_seq_one_letter_code
_entity_poly.pdbx_strand_id
1 'polypeptide(L)'
;MSRSRNTEKESVWAGLWIDRDEDGVACLPRIVARRPREGDVHPLSKSILAGALKTVPVEYLYGLSRVELRATKGKIGDPFGAYRPREKVIILYSLPRRWVVDRMSEGGQRDLEAFGARVLPQGGQWHVDWPSEAGPAVWFFKEVLTHELGHHFAEQYKNKRGRIRGVKFREMNADLHSCRLTREMFRRLKRRRETK
;
A
#
# COMPACT_ATOMS: atom_id res chain seq x y z
N MET A 1 -16.47 -32.19 18.78
CA MET A 1 -15.07 -31.76 19.02
C MET A 1 -14.92 -30.31 18.59
N SER A 2 -14.84 -29.38 19.55
CA SER A 2 -14.65 -27.94 19.31
C SER A 2 -13.23 -27.69 18.80
N ARG A 3 -13.06 -27.36 17.52
CA ARG A 3 -11.77 -26.89 16.99
C ARG A 3 -11.42 -25.58 17.71
N SER A 4 -10.24 -25.54 18.32
CA SER A 4 -9.67 -24.31 18.89
C SER A 4 -9.70 -23.20 17.84
N ARG A 5 -10.49 -22.14 18.07
CA ARG A 5 -10.63 -20.98 17.15
C ARG A 5 -9.30 -20.24 16.90
N ASN A 6 -8.25 -20.55 17.65
CA ASN A 6 -6.91 -19.95 17.55
C ASN A 6 -6.03 -20.55 16.43
N THR A 7 -6.46 -21.59 15.71
CA THR A 7 -5.73 -22.16 14.56
C THR A 7 -6.34 -21.80 13.20
N GLU A 8 -7.46 -21.06 13.18
CA GLU A 8 -8.10 -20.66 11.93
C GLU A 8 -7.30 -19.56 11.22
N LYS A 9 -7.11 -19.75 9.91
CA LYS A 9 -6.42 -18.82 9.01
C LYS A 9 -7.06 -17.44 9.07
N GLU A 10 -6.25 -16.39 8.91
CA GLU A 10 -6.66 -14.99 8.95
C GLU A 10 -7.76 -14.69 7.93
N SER A 11 -7.71 -15.33 6.75
CA SER A 11 -8.74 -15.22 5.72
C SER A 11 -10.11 -15.77 6.13
N VAL A 12 -10.15 -16.82 6.96
CA VAL A 12 -11.41 -17.38 7.49
C VAL A 12 -12.00 -16.41 8.50
N TRP A 13 -11.18 -15.93 9.44
CA TRP A 13 -11.61 -14.94 10.42
C TRP A 13 -12.11 -13.65 9.75
N ALA A 14 -11.34 -13.08 8.84
CA ALA A 14 -11.74 -11.90 8.10
C ALA A 14 -13.02 -12.13 7.28
N GLY A 15 -13.15 -13.30 6.65
CA GLY A 15 -14.34 -13.63 5.87
C GLY A 15 -15.64 -13.72 6.69
N LEU A 16 -15.54 -14.11 7.97
CA LEU A 16 -16.68 -14.22 8.89
C LEU A 16 -17.11 -12.86 9.46
N TRP A 17 -16.17 -11.95 9.67
CA TRP A 17 -16.40 -10.73 10.48
C TRP A 17 -16.30 -9.43 9.71
N ILE A 18 -15.89 -9.45 8.44
CA ILE A 18 -15.93 -8.23 7.63
C ILE A 18 -17.38 -7.84 7.36
N ASP A 19 -17.66 -6.55 7.50
CA ASP A 19 -18.94 -5.98 7.10
C ASP A 19 -19.19 -6.26 5.61
N ARG A 20 -20.44 -6.54 5.28
CA ARG A 20 -20.88 -6.78 3.91
C ARG A 20 -22.04 -5.87 3.57
N ASP A 21 -22.13 -5.50 2.30
CA ASP A 21 -23.28 -4.79 1.78
C ASP A 21 -24.48 -5.74 1.59
N GLU A 22 -25.59 -5.19 1.08
CA GLU A 22 -26.83 -5.92 0.82
C GLU A 22 -26.64 -7.10 -0.15
N ASP A 23 -25.66 -6.99 -1.06
CA ASP A 23 -25.30 -8.04 -2.02
C ASP A 23 -24.33 -9.09 -1.42
N GLY A 24 -23.99 -8.98 -0.13
CA GLY A 24 -23.06 -9.87 0.54
C GLY A 24 -21.59 -9.65 0.15
N VAL A 25 -21.28 -8.55 -0.54
CA VAL A 25 -19.91 -8.19 -0.93
C VAL A 25 -19.23 -7.49 0.23
N ALA A 26 -17.95 -7.80 0.45
CA ALA A 26 -17.18 -7.19 1.53
C ALA A 26 -17.10 -5.67 1.36
N CYS A 27 -17.52 -4.94 2.39
CA CYS A 27 -17.42 -3.49 2.44
C CYS A 27 -15.94 -3.06 2.40
N LEU A 28 -15.62 -2.18 1.46
CA LEU A 28 -14.27 -1.62 1.35
C LEU A 28 -14.06 -0.53 2.41
N PRO A 29 -12.82 -0.33 2.88
CA PRO A 29 -12.52 0.79 3.77
C PRO A 29 -12.84 2.11 3.07
N ARG A 30 -13.35 3.08 3.85
CA ARG A 30 -13.71 4.40 3.32
C ARG A 30 -12.47 5.08 2.72
N ILE A 31 -12.61 5.70 1.54
CA ILE A 31 -11.54 6.51 0.95
C ILE A 31 -11.84 7.99 1.15
N VAL A 32 -10.95 8.70 1.82
CA VAL A 32 -11.02 10.16 2.02
C VAL A 32 -9.91 10.82 1.21
N ALA A 33 -10.27 11.58 0.18
CA ALA A 33 -9.30 12.30 -0.64
C ALA A 33 -9.27 13.77 -0.22
N ARG A 34 -8.12 14.26 0.26
CA ARG A 34 -7.87 15.68 0.51
C ARG A 34 -7.05 16.27 -0.62
N ARG A 35 -7.13 17.60 -0.80
CA ARG A 35 -6.34 18.31 -1.82
C ARG A 35 -4.84 18.05 -1.58
N PRO A 36 -4.05 17.73 -2.62
CA PRO A 36 -2.59 17.64 -2.50
C PRO A 36 -2.01 19.04 -2.22
N ARG A 37 -0.73 19.09 -1.83
CA ARG A 37 0.02 20.35 -1.80
C ARG A 37 0.04 20.95 -3.21
N GLU A 38 0.15 22.28 -3.31
CA GLU A 38 0.34 22.93 -4.60
C GLU A 38 1.59 22.39 -5.32
N GLY A 39 1.45 22.03 -6.59
CA GLY A 39 2.49 21.38 -7.39
C GLY A 39 2.58 19.85 -7.25
N ASP A 40 1.94 19.27 -6.23
CA ASP A 40 1.92 17.83 -6.00
C ASP A 40 0.73 17.14 -6.69
N VAL A 41 0.85 15.82 -6.81
CA VAL A 41 -0.19 14.89 -7.24
C VAL A 41 -0.37 13.77 -6.23
N HIS A 42 -1.55 13.14 -6.22
CA HIS A 42 -1.73 11.83 -5.60
C HIS A 42 -1.48 10.78 -6.67
N PRO A 43 -0.39 9.98 -6.59
CA PRO A 43 -0.12 8.94 -7.59
C PRO A 43 -1.26 7.94 -7.72
N LEU A 44 -1.91 7.63 -6.60
CA LEU A 44 -3.16 6.88 -6.57
C LEU A 44 -4.34 7.85 -6.42
N SER A 45 -5.03 8.11 -7.53
CA SER A 45 -6.30 8.82 -7.48
C SER A 45 -7.34 8.02 -6.67
N LYS A 46 -8.39 8.71 -6.20
CA LYS A 46 -9.48 8.05 -5.45
C LYS A 46 -10.10 6.88 -6.21
N SER A 47 -10.31 7.01 -7.52
CA SER A 47 -10.90 5.96 -8.36
C SER A 47 -9.94 4.78 -8.55
N ILE A 48 -8.66 5.05 -8.81
CA ILE A 48 -7.62 4.02 -8.92
C ILE A 48 -7.52 3.25 -7.60
N LEU A 49 -7.45 3.96 -6.46
CA LEU A 49 -7.39 3.35 -5.14
C LEU A 49 -8.61 2.47 -4.85
N ALA A 50 -9.82 2.94 -5.19
CA ALA A 50 -11.04 2.14 -5.03
C ALA A 50 -11.00 0.85 -5.86
N GLY A 51 -10.54 0.94 -7.11
CA GLY A 51 -10.35 -0.24 -7.96
C GLY A 51 -9.29 -1.19 -7.41
N ALA A 52 -8.20 -0.66 -6.88
CA ALA A 52 -7.10 -1.42 -6.34
C ALA A 52 -7.51 -2.20 -5.07
N LEU A 53 -8.22 -1.55 -4.14
CA LEU A 53 -8.71 -2.18 -2.91
C LEU A 53 -9.66 -3.34 -3.18
N LYS A 54 -10.46 -3.31 -4.26
CA LYS A 54 -11.29 -4.46 -4.68
C LYS A 54 -10.46 -5.72 -5.01
N THR A 55 -9.18 -5.55 -5.32
CA THR A 55 -8.30 -6.67 -5.65
C THR A 55 -7.53 -7.21 -4.44
N VAL A 56 -7.50 -6.46 -3.34
CA VAL A 56 -6.80 -6.83 -2.11
C VAL A 56 -7.57 -7.95 -1.40
N PRO A 57 -6.90 -9.03 -0.92
CA PRO A 57 -7.54 -10.05 -0.11
C PRO A 57 -8.15 -9.49 1.17
N VAL A 58 -9.31 -10.03 1.52
CA VAL A 58 -10.17 -9.55 2.62
C VAL A 58 -9.44 -9.45 3.95
N GLU A 59 -8.48 -10.34 4.21
CA GLU A 59 -7.71 -10.37 5.45
C GLU A 59 -6.84 -9.14 5.68
N TYR A 60 -6.45 -8.42 4.61
CA TYR A 60 -5.71 -7.16 4.69
C TYR A 60 -6.61 -5.93 4.79
N LEU A 61 -7.92 -6.10 4.58
CA LEU A 61 -8.90 -5.02 4.68
C LEU A 61 -9.68 -5.08 5.99
N TYR A 62 -9.83 -6.28 6.55
CA TYR A 62 -10.62 -6.51 7.75
C TYR A 62 -10.13 -5.67 8.93
N GLY A 63 -11.01 -4.83 9.45
CA GLY A 63 -10.74 -3.92 10.55
C GLY A 63 -10.04 -2.63 10.14
N LEU A 64 -9.65 -2.44 8.87
CA LEU A 64 -9.16 -1.15 8.39
C LEU A 64 -10.33 -0.16 8.29
N SER A 65 -10.22 0.99 8.96
CA SER A 65 -11.30 1.98 8.99
C SER A 65 -11.39 2.76 7.67
N ARG A 66 -10.25 3.29 7.22
CA ARG A 66 -10.18 4.17 6.04
C ARG A 66 -8.77 4.30 5.48
N VAL A 67 -8.71 4.72 4.22
CA VAL A 67 -7.50 5.17 3.53
C VAL A 67 -7.64 6.66 3.20
N GLU A 68 -6.66 7.46 3.59
CA GLU A 68 -6.66 8.91 3.37
C GLU A 68 -5.57 9.31 2.38
N LEU A 69 -5.94 10.08 1.35
CA LEU A 69 -4.98 10.80 0.51
C LEU A 69 -4.74 12.17 1.12
N ARG A 70 -3.50 12.50 1.53
CA ARG A 70 -3.15 13.75 2.22
C ARG A 70 -1.99 14.46 1.56
N ALA A 71 -1.94 15.79 1.67
CA ALA A 71 -0.76 16.54 1.24
C ALA A 71 0.48 16.11 2.04
N THR A 72 1.62 15.95 1.37
CA THR A 72 2.91 15.80 2.08
C THR A 72 3.22 17.06 2.88
N LYS A 73 3.85 16.88 4.04
CA LYS A 73 4.25 17.98 4.94
C LYS A 73 5.76 18.24 4.96
N GLY A 74 6.55 17.37 4.33
CA GLY A 74 8.00 17.35 4.46
C GLY A 74 8.70 17.25 3.12
N LYS A 75 9.96 16.80 3.18
CA LYS A 75 10.69 16.37 1.99
C LYS A 75 10.03 15.12 1.40
N ILE A 76 10.27 14.89 0.11
CA ILE A 76 9.83 13.65 -0.51
C ILE A 76 10.41 12.43 0.24
N GLY A 77 9.59 11.40 0.44
CA GLY A 77 10.00 10.18 1.11
C GLY A 77 9.99 10.23 2.63
N ASP A 78 9.51 11.31 3.25
CA ASP A 78 9.41 11.44 4.71
C ASP A 78 7.96 11.70 5.22
N PRO A 79 7.14 10.65 5.35
CA PRO A 79 7.19 9.38 4.64
C PRO A 79 6.30 9.40 3.38
N PHE A 80 6.38 8.38 2.51
CA PHE A 80 5.44 8.23 1.38
C PHE A 80 4.04 7.79 1.83
N GLY A 81 3.96 6.99 2.88
CA GLY A 81 2.74 6.50 3.50
C GLY A 81 2.91 6.35 5.00
N ALA A 82 1.81 6.15 5.72
CA ALA A 82 1.84 5.81 7.13
C ALA A 82 0.57 5.10 7.59
N TYR A 83 0.72 3.94 8.23
CA TYR A 83 -0.33 3.29 8.98
C TYR A 83 -0.39 3.83 10.42
N ARG A 84 -1.61 4.15 10.88
CA ARG A 84 -1.91 4.62 12.23
C ARG A 84 -2.73 3.56 12.97
N PRO A 85 -2.10 2.73 13.84
CA PRO A 85 -2.75 1.59 14.51
C PRO A 85 -4.00 1.93 15.31
N ARG A 86 -3.97 3.03 16.09
CA ARG A 86 -5.09 3.40 16.98
C ARG A 86 -6.36 3.74 16.22
N GLU A 87 -6.22 4.44 15.09
CA GLU A 87 -7.35 4.83 14.24
C GLU A 87 -7.67 3.79 13.17
N LYS A 88 -6.76 2.82 12.96
CA LYS A 88 -6.77 1.87 11.84
C LYS A 88 -6.89 2.56 10.48
N VAL A 89 -5.98 3.50 10.24
CA VAL A 89 -5.96 4.35 9.05
C VAL A 89 -4.66 4.19 8.30
N ILE A 90 -4.75 4.09 6.98
CA ILE A 90 -3.58 4.27 6.10
C ILE A 90 -3.64 5.69 5.54
N ILE A 91 -2.54 6.43 5.68
CA ILE A 91 -2.35 7.74 5.08
C ILE A 91 -1.39 7.57 3.92
N LEU A 92 -1.77 8.05 2.74
CA LEU A 92 -0.96 8.10 1.54
C LEU A 92 -0.68 9.56 1.22
N TYR A 93 0.59 9.95 1.14
CA TYR A 93 0.97 11.34 0.94
C TYR A 93 1.09 11.69 -0.55
N SER A 94 0.72 12.93 -0.89
CA SER A 94 0.95 13.51 -2.21
C SER A 94 2.44 13.61 -2.51
N LEU A 95 2.81 13.55 -3.78
CA LEU A 95 4.19 13.66 -4.23
C LEU A 95 4.34 14.76 -5.28
N PRO A 96 5.49 15.44 -5.32
CA PRO A 96 5.78 16.36 -6.41
C PRO A 96 5.82 15.58 -7.73
N ARG A 97 5.47 16.24 -8.85
CA ARG A 97 5.53 15.61 -10.18
C ARG A 97 6.96 15.23 -10.60
N ARG A 98 7.94 16.03 -10.16
CA ARG A 98 9.37 15.78 -10.32
C ARG A 98 9.98 15.61 -8.94
N TRP A 99 10.76 14.55 -8.75
CA TRP A 99 11.40 14.32 -7.46
C TRP A 99 12.83 14.79 -7.51
N VAL A 100 13.27 15.39 -6.41
CA VAL A 100 14.67 15.73 -6.18
C VAL A 100 15.04 15.13 -4.84
N VAL A 101 16.01 14.21 -4.85
CA VAL A 101 16.47 13.53 -3.64
C VAL A 101 17.97 13.67 -3.46
N ASP A 102 18.39 13.88 -2.22
CA ASP A 102 19.79 14.12 -1.87
C ASP A 102 20.64 12.84 -2.00
N ARG A 103 20.01 11.66 -1.86
CA ARG A 103 20.68 10.34 -1.93
C ARG A 103 19.79 9.33 -2.63
N MET A 104 20.39 8.49 -3.45
CA MET A 104 19.75 7.36 -4.11
C MET A 104 20.70 6.16 -4.02
N SER A 105 20.18 5.00 -3.64
CA SER A 105 20.93 3.75 -3.74
C SER A 105 20.78 3.18 -5.14
N GLU A 106 21.76 2.41 -5.63
CA GLU A 106 21.65 1.72 -6.92
C GLU A 106 20.44 0.78 -6.99
N GLY A 107 20.04 0.20 -5.86
CA GLY A 107 18.82 -0.61 -5.75
C GLY A 107 17.56 0.24 -5.93
N GLY A 108 17.48 1.39 -5.27
CA GLY A 108 16.35 2.31 -5.38
C GLY A 108 16.24 2.92 -6.78
N GLN A 109 17.37 3.26 -7.41
CA GLN A 109 17.40 3.71 -8.80
C GLN A 109 16.81 2.64 -9.72
N ARG A 110 17.32 1.41 -9.67
CA ARG A 110 16.85 0.31 -10.51
C ARG A 110 15.38 -0.01 -10.30
N ASP A 111 14.90 0.06 -9.06
CA ASP A 111 13.49 -0.16 -8.76
C ASP A 111 12.63 0.92 -9.42
N LEU A 112 12.95 2.21 -9.24
CA LEU A 112 12.21 3.31 -9.87
C LEU A 112 12.21 3.21 -11.41
N GLU A 113 13.38 2.92 -12.01
CA GLU A 113 13.51 2.72 -13.45
C GLU A 113 12.68 1.53 -13.95
N ALA A 114 12.55 0.45 -13.16
CA ALA A 114 11.70 -0.68 -13.50
C ALA A 114 10.20 -0.33 -13.57
N PHE A 115 9.77 0.77 -12.93
CA PHE A 115 8.42 1.33 -13.06
C PHE A 115 8.33 2.45 -14.11
N GLY A 116 9.37 2.62 -14.92
CA GLY A 116 9.41 3.57 -16.02
C GLY A 116 9.79 4.99 -15.61
N ALA A 117 10.35 5.18 -14.41
CA ALA A 117 10.96 6.47 -14.06
C ALA A 117 12.25 6.70 -14.86
N ARG A 118 12.55 7.96 -15.15
CA ARG A 118 13.87 8.39 -15.59
C ARG A 118 14.62 8.96 -14.40
N VAL A 119 15.72 8.34 -14.02
CA VAL A 119 16.54 8.74 -12.86
C VAL A 119 17.87 9.28 -13.35
N LEU A 120 18.19 10.54 -13.05
CA LEU A 120 19.41 11.20 -13.51
C LEU A 120 20.13 11.90 -12.35
N PRO A 121 21.45 11.71 -12.19
CA PRO A 121 22.23 12.55 -11.29
C PRO A 121 22.45 13.94 -11.91
N GLN A 122 22.14 15.00 -11.18
CA GLN A 122 22.33 16.39 -11.60
C GLN A 122 22.71 17.25 -10.39
N GLY A 123 23.85 17.96 -10.47
CA GLY A 123 24.26 18.92 -9.43
C GLY A 123 24.45 18.32 -8.02
N GLY A 124 24.82 17.05 -7.91
CA GLY A 124 24.97 16.35 -6.63
C GLY A 124 23.66 15.83 -6.02
N GLN A 125 22.52 15.99 -6.72
CA GLN A 125 21.22 15.42 -6.36
C GLN A 125 20.76 14.44 -7.44
N TRP A 126 19.74 13.65 -7.10
CA TRP A 126 19.09 12.74 -8.03
C TRP A 126 17.72 13.28 -8.41
N HIS A 127 17.49 13.38 -9.71
CA HIS A 127 16.23 13.83 -10.28
C HIS A 127 15.46 12.61 -10.79
N VAL A 128 14.21 12.48 -10.38
CA VAL A 128 13.31 11.42 -10.86
C VAL A 128 12.16 12.08 -11.60
N ASP A 129 12.06 11.78 -12.89
CA ASP A 129 10.98 12.20 -13.76
C ASP A 129 10.13 10.98 -14.15
N TRP A 130 8.81 11.17 -14.17
CA TRP A 130 7.85 10.15 -14.58
C TRP A 130 7.25 10.54 -15.93
N PRO A 131 7.65 9.89 -17.05
CA PRO A 131 7.13 10.23 -18.38
C PRO A 131 5.63 9.94 -18.54
N SER A 132 5.06 9.11 -17.67
CA SER A 132 3.64 8.72 -17.65
C SER A 132 3.13 8.68 -16.22
N GLU A 133 1.86 9.00 -16.01
CA GLU A 133 1.20 8.91 -14.70
C GLU A 133 0.98 7.45 -14.25
N ALA A 134 1.08 6.47 -15.15
CA ALA A 134 0.90 5.06 -14.82
C ALA A 134 2.06 4.49 -13.98
N GLY A 135 3.30 4.85 -14.30
CA GLY A 135 4.50 4.42 -13.59
C GLY A 135 4.46 4.73 -12.08
N PRO A 136 4.31 6.00 -11.67
CA PRO A 136 4.26 6.35 -10.27
C PRO A 136 3.03 5.77 -9.58
N ALA A 137 1.89 5.62 -10.26
CA ALA A 137 0.71 4.96 -9.68
C ALA A 137 0.99 3.48 -9.33
N VAL A 138 1.60 2.72 -10.24
CA VAL A 138 1.93 1.30 -10.01
C VAL A 138 3.02 1.15 -8.95
N TRP A 139 4.07 1.98 -9.02
CA TRP A 139 5.12 2.01 -8.00
C TRP A 139 4.53 2.31 -6.62
N PHE A 140 3.70 3.36 -6.51
CA PHE A 140 3.13 3.78 -5.23
C PHE A 140 2.13 2.76 -4.67
N PHE A 141 1.42 2.04 -5.54
CA PHE A 141 0.61 0.89 -5.11
C PHE A 141 1.47 -0.21 -4.47
N LYS A 142 2.53 -0.63 -5.16
CA LYS A 142 3.42 -1.72 -4.74
C LYS A 142 4.29 -1.35 -3.53
N GLU A 143 4.97 -0.21 -3.57
CA GLU A 143 5.94 0.12 -2.53
C GLU A 143 5.27 0.74 -1.31
N VAL A 144 4.18 1.48 -1.49
CA VAL A 144 3.60 2.28 -0.40
C VAL A 144 2.32 1.63 0.11
N LEU A 145 1.28 1.52 -0.72
CA LEU A 145 -0.01 1.03 -0.23
C LEU A 145 0.08 -0.40 0.32
N THR A 146 0.70 -1.33 -0.40
CA THR A 146 0.76 -2.73 0.06
C THR A 146 1.70 -2.92 1.25
N HIS A 147 2.70 -2.04 1.43
CA HIS A 147 3.52 -1.98 2.64
C HIS A 147 2.69 -1.57 3.86
N GLU A 148 1.92 -0.48 3.76
CA GLU A 148 1.06 -0.02 4.85
C GLU A 148 -0.06 -1.00 5.18
N LEU A 149 -0.59 -1.70 4.17
CA LEU A 149 -1.51 -2.83 4.37
C LEU A 149 -0.83 -3.99 5.12
N GLY A 150 0.45 -4.23 4.89
CA GLY A 150 1.25 -5.19 5.64
C GLY A 150 1.39 -4.81 7.11
N HIS A 151 1.63 -3.54 7.42
CA HIS A 151 1.62 -3.03 8.79
C HIS A 151 0.24 -3.19 9.46
N HIS A 152 -0.83 -2.86 8.73
CA HIS A 152 -2.19 -3.05 9.21
C HIS A 152 -2.49 -4.52 9.51
N PHE A 153 -2.20 -5.42 8.58
CA PHE A 153 -2.38 -6.86 8.76
C PHE A 153 -1.64 -7.35 10.00
N ALA A 154 -0.36 -7.00 10.12
CA ALA A 154 0.43 -7.39 11.28
C ALA A 154 -0.18 -6.87 12.59
N GLU A 155 -0.63 -5.62 12.63
CA GLU A 155 -1.33 -5.05 13.79
C GLU A 155 -2.64 -5.76 14.11
N GLN A 156 -3.47 -6.00 13.11
CA GLN A 156 -4.80 -6.60 13.27
C GLN A 156 -4.73 -8.02 13.84
N TYR A 157 -3.68 -8.78 13.53
CA TYR A 157 -3.52 -10.18 13.96
C TYR A 157 -2.40 -10.41 15.00
N LYS A 158 -1.85 -9.35 15.59
CA LYS A 158 -0.75 -9.40 16.59
C LYS A 158 -1.01 -10.32 17.80
N ASN A 159 -2.27 -10.61 18.10
CA ASN A 159 -2.68 -11.27 19.35
C ASN A 159 -2.81 -12.80 19.28
N LYS A 160 -2.42 -13.48 18.18
CA LYS A 160 -2.52 -14.96 18.13
C LYS A 160 -1.28 -15.73 18.60
N ARG A 161 -0.08 -15.11 18.65
CA ARG A 161 1.18 -15.82 19.00
C ARG A 161 2.25 -14.95 19.70
N GLY A 162 1.85 -14.18 20.70
CA GLY A 162 2.72 -13.49 21.67
C GLY A 162 4.17 -13.19 21.27
N ARG A 163 4.44 -11.96 20.80
CA ARG A 163 5.60 -11.10 21.14
C ARG A 163 5.72 -9.97 20.12
N ILE A 164 5.97 -8.77 20.64
CA ILE A 164 6.37 -7.59 19.86
C ILE A 164 7.81 -7.84 19.40
N ARG A 165 7.99 -8.21 18.14
CA ARG A 165 9.31 -8.21 17.49
C ARG A 165 9.66 -6.75 17.12
N GLY A 166 10.92 -6.35 17.30
CA GLY A 166 11.38 -4.96 17.15
C GLY A 166 11.09 -4.33 15.78
N VAL A 167 11.31 -3.01 15.66
CA VAL A 167 11.00 -2.19 14.47
C VAL A 167 11.41 -2.88 13.16
N LYS A 168 12.66 -3.35 13.07
CA LYS A 168 13.21 -4.02 11.88
C LYS A 168 12.41 -5.25 11.43
N PHE A 169 11.85 -6.03 12.35
CA PHE A 169 11.03 -7.19 12.00
C PHE A 169 9.65 -6.76 11.49
N ARG A 170 9.10 -5.65 11.99
CA ARG A 170 7.83 -5.10 11.51
C ARG A 170 7.94 -4.59 10.08
N GLU A 171 9.02 -3.89 9.75
CA GLU A 171 9.32 -3.45 8.39
C GLU A 171 9.49 -4.64 7.44
N MET A 172 10.34 -5.60 7.80
CA MET A 172 10.54 -6.81 6.99
C MET A 172 9.24 -7.61 6.79
N ASN A 173 8.36 -7.68 7.80
CA ASN A 173 7.08 -8.35 7.64
C ASN A 173 6.15 -7.59 6.69
N ALA A 174 6.13 -6.25 6.77
CA ALA A 174 5.38 -5.42 5.83
C ALA A 174 5.89 -5.60 4.39
N ASP A 175 7.21 -5.65 4.18
CA ASP A 175 7.83 -5.93 2.87
C ASP A 175 7.41 -7.30 2.31
N LEU A 176 7.38 -8.34 3.16
CA LEU A 176 6.96 -9.69 2.76
C LEU A 176 5.48 -9.72 2.32
N HIS A 177 4.62 -9.02 3.06
CA HIS A 177 3.21 -8.87 2.71
C HIS A 177 3.03 -8.06 1.43
N SER A 178 3.81 -7.00 1.25
CA SER A 178 3.85 -6.20 0.03
C SER A 178 4.20 -7.05 -1.20
N CYS A 179 5.28 -7.84 -1.10
CA CYS A 179 5.67 -8.81 -2.12
C CYS A 179 4.55 -9.80 -2.46
N ARG A 180 3.87 -10.32 -1.44
CA ARG A 180 2.77 -11.29 -1.60
C ARG A 180 1.57 -10.67 -2.33
N LEU A 181 1.10 -9.51 -1.87
CA LEU A 181 -0.04 -8.80 -2.45
C LEU A 181 0.22 -8.44 -3.91
N THR A 182 1.41 -7.91 -4.19
CA THR A 182 1.84 -7.54 -5.53
C THR A 182 1.85 -8.74 -6.47
N ARG A 183 2.42 -9.87 -6.03
CA ARG A 183 2.45 -11.11 -6.82
C ARG A 183 1.04 -11.65 -7.10
N GLU A 184 0.15 -11.63 -6.12
CA GLU A 184 -1.24 -12.07 -6.30
C GLU A 184 -2.00 -11.18 -7.28
N MET A 185 -1.80 -9.85 -7.20
CA MET A 185 -2.40 -8.90 -8.13
C MET A 185 -1.93 -9.13 -9.58
N PHE A 186 -0.62 -9.22 -9.82
CA PHE A 186 -0.10 -9.44 -11.18
C PHE A 186 -0.59 -10.77 -11.78
N ARG A 187 -0.72 -11.83 -10.96
CA ARG A 187 -1.32 -13.09 -11.40
C ARG A 187 -2.78 -12.92 -11.83
N ARG A 188 -3.58 -12.14 -11.07
CA ARG A 188 -5.00 -11.87 -11.40
C ARG A 188 -5.13 -11.04 -12.67
N LEU A 189 -4.27 -10.03 -12.85
CA LEU A 189 -4.24 -9.20 -14.07
C LEU A 189 -3.88 -10.02 -15.31
N LYS A 190 -2.90 -10.91 -15.21
CA LYS A 190 -2.52 -11.83 -16.30
C LYS A 190 -3.72 -12.70 -16.73
N ARG A 191 -4.40 -13.35 -15.78
CA ARG A 191 -5.57 -14.19 -16.05
C ARG A 191 -6.72 -13.44 -16.73
N ARG A 192 -6.95 -12.18 -16.36
CA ARG A 192 -7.99 -11.32 -16.98
C ARG A 192 -7.67 -10.91 -18.42
N ARG A 193 -6.39 -10.87 -18.80
CA ARG A 193 -5.97 -10.62 -20.18
C ARG A 193 -6.09 -11.86 -21.07
N GLU A 194 -5.98 -13.05 -20.48
CA GLU A 194 -6.11 -14.33 -21.18
C GLU A 194 -7.58 -14.77 -21.39
N THR A 195 -8.53 -14.10 -20.74
CA THR A 195 -9.98 -14.39 -20.81
C THR A 195 -10.78 -13.34 -21.60
N LYS A 196 -10.09 -12.39 -22.23
CA LYS A 196 -10.64 -11.43 -23.19
C LYS A 196 -10.08 -11.72 -24.56
#